data_AF-A0A946E0F5-F1
#
_entry.id   AF-A0A946E0F5-F1
#
_cell.length_a   1.000
_cell.length_b   1.000
_cell.length_c   1.000
_cell.angle_alpha   90.00
_cell.angle_beta   90.00
_cell.angle_gamma   90.00
#
_symmetry.space_group_name_H-M   'P 1'
#
loop_
_entity.id
_entity.type
_entity.pdbx_description
1 polymer ?
#
loop_
_entity_poly.entity_id
_entity_poly.type
_entity_poly.pdbx_seq_one_letter_code
_entity_poly.pdbx_strand_id
1 'polypeptide(L)'
;MTVFVLASLPFLLGAAVLFAMSNRASGWDAMNLGIYAGVALLGWAALVIGFLIWLVIRDGLVASNILPLAILGSLVCAALWWGGSWWLQENACSRDAAFYDAIAAAPLEQRAAMVEDARNNPAEITRCGRDSLVYHFGRDLFDSLAVGSTAEHERLATWALLLEHGLPADDPIFHGAVNNADSGLVRLLIEKRLDENHPEAIPSGIVQKSVSGVEMNPDGPYHAHTSDYLEILRIFFALGLDPCRRLGADGTVIEAMKRRDVPDDVWQGTSVHCETS
;
A
#
# COMPACT_ATOMS: atom_id res chain seq x y z
N MET A 1 -15.47 4.36 -46.18
CA MET A 1 -15.90 3.50 -45.06
C MET A 1 -15.31 2.09 -45.13
N THR A 2 -15.44 1.36 -46.24
CA THR A 2 -15.00 -0.05 -46.36
C THR A 2 -13.51 -0.28 -46.05
N VAL A 3 -12.62 0.60 -46.53
CA VAL A 3 -11.17 0.51 -46.27
C VAL A 3 -10.83 0.68 -44.78
N PHE A 4 -11.54 1.57 -44.09
CA PHE A 4 -11.33 1.82 -42.65
C PHE A 4 -11.77 0.65 -41.78
N VAL A 5 -12.92 0.05 -42.11
CA VAL A 5 -13.44 -1.15 -41.42
C VAL A 5 -12.45 -2.31 -41.56
N LEU A 6 -11.90 -2.51 -42.77
CA LEU A 6 -10.88 -3.54 -43.02
C LEU A 6 -9.57 -3.28 -42.27
N ALA A 7 -9.15 -2.02 -42.16
CA ALA A 7 -7.94 -1.65 -41.43
C ALA A 7 -8.09 -1.74 -39.90
N SER A 8 -9.33 -1.62 -39.38
CA SER A 8 -9.64 -1.74 -37.94
C SER A 8 -9.74 -3.19 -37.45
N LEU A 9 -10.23 -4.09 -38.32
CA LEU A 9 -10.46 -5.51 -38.03
C LEU A 9 -9.27 -6.25 -37.39
N PRO A 10 -8.02 -6.16 -37.89
CA PRO A 10 -6.91 -6.91 -37.31
C PRO A 10 -6.59 -6.50 -35.87
N PHE A 11 -6.74 -5.22 -35.53
CA PHE A 11 -6.50 -4.73 -34.17
C PHE A 11 -7.59 -5.18 -33.20
N LEU A 12 -8.86 -5.08 -33.60
CA LEU A 12 -9.99 -5.49 -32.77
C LEU A 12 -10.02 -7.01 -32.55
N LEU A 13 -9.73 -7.79 -33.60
CA LEU A 13 -9.60 -9.24 -33.49
C LEU A 13 -8.39 -9.64 -32.63
N GLY A 14 -7.24 -8.99 -32.84
CA GLY A 14 -6.05 -9.22 -32.02
C GLY A 14 -6.30 -8.92 -30.54
N ALA A 15 -6.88 -7.77 -30.23
CA ALA A 15 -7.23 -7.39 -28.86
C ALA A 15 -8.25 -8.35 -28.23
N ALA A 16 -9.29 -8.75 -28.96
CA ALA A 16 -10.30 -9.69 -28.47
C ALA A 16 -9.71 -11.08 -28.16
N VAL A 17 -8.83 -11.59 -29.03
CA VAL A 17 -8.15 -12.87 -28.82
C VAL A 17 -7.21 -12.79 -27.61
N LEU A 18 -6.38 -11.75 -27.52
CA LEU A 18 -5.45 -11.55 -26.41
C LEU A 18 -6.18 -11.38 -25.07
N PHE A 19 -7.30 -10.64 -25.06
CA PHE A 19 -8.14 -10.47 -23.88
C PHE A 19 -8.77 -11.81 -23.44
N ALA A 20 -9.33 -12.58 -24.39
CA ALA A 20 -9.89 -13.89 -24.11
C ALA A 20 -8.84 -14.90 -23.59
N MET A 21 -7.59 -14.80 -24.07
CA MET A 21 -6.48 -15.59 -23.56
C MET A 21 -6.03 -15.14 -22.18
N SER A 22 -6.01 -13.83 -21.89
CA SER A 22 -5.63 -13.30 -20.58
C SER A 22 -6.56 -13.81 -19.45
N ASN A 23 -7.86 -13.93 -19.72
CA ASN A 23 -8.85 -14.46 -18.78
C ASN A 23 -8.69 -15.97 -18.48
N ARG A 24 -7.85 -16.67 -19.25
CA ARG A 24 -7.58 -18.10 -19.07
C ARG A 24 -6.16 -18.38 -18.55
N ALA A 25 -5.30 -17.38 -18.55
CA ALA A 25 -3.94 -17.47 -18.04
C ALA A 25 -3.89 -17.07 -16.56
N SER A 26 -2.84 -17.50 -15.85
CA SER A 26 -2.58 -17.10 -14.46
C SER A 26 -1.18 -16.51 -14.32
N GLY A 27 -0.99 -15.66 -13.30
CA GLY A 27 0.30 -15.04 -13.01
C GLY A 27 0.81 -14.10 -14.11
N TRP A 28 2.11 -14.17 -14.39
CA TRP A 28 2.83 -13.25 -15.29
C TRP A 28 2.38 -13.32 -16.75
N ASP A 29 1.88 -14.47 -17.21
CA ASP A 29 1.41 -14.64 -18.59
C ASP A 29 0.09 -13.91 -18.84
N ALA A 30 -0.81 -13.87 -17.86
CA ALA A 30 -2.04 -13.10 -17.94
C ALA A 30 -1.76 -11.60 -18.03
N MET A 31 -0.78 -11.12 -17.24
CA MET A 31 -0.35 -9.72 -17.25
C MET A 31 0.26 -9.33 -18.61
N ASN A 32 1.15 -10.16 -19.15
CA ASN A 32 1.76 -9.91 -20.47
C ASN A 32 0.72 -9.88 -21.59
N LEU A 33 -0.22 -10.83 -21.62
CA LEU A 33 -1.32 -10.85 -22.59
C LEU A 33 -2.21 -9.61 -22.49
N GLY A 34 -2.47 -9.12 -21.27
CA GLY A 34 -3.17 -7.87 -21.02
C GLY A 34 -2.43 -6.65 -21.58
N ILE A 35 -1.10 -6.59 -21.42
CA ILE A 35 -0.26 -5.53 -22.00
C ILE A 35 -0.35 -5.54 -23.53
N TYR A 36 -0.21 -6.71 -24.17
CA TYR A 36 -0.32 -6.82 -25.63
C TYR A 36 -1.71 -6.44 -26.15
N ALA A 37 -2.77 -6.80 -25.43
CA ALA A 37 -4.13 -6.36 -25.76
C ALA A 37 -4.26 -4.83 -25.67
N GLY A 38 -3.67 -4.21 -24.64
CA GLY A 38 -3.58 -2.75 -24.49
C GLY A 38 -2.86 -2.08 -25.65
N VAL A 39 -1.70 -2.62 -26.07
CA VAL A 39 -0.94 -2.09 -27.22
C VAL A 39 -1.74 -2.20 -28.52
N ALA A 40 -2.44 -3.31 -28.75
CA ALA A 40 -3.29 -3.47 -29.93
C ALA A 40 -4.44 -2.43 -29.96
N LEU A 41 -5.04 -2.13 -28.81
CA LEU A 41 -6.07 -1.09 -28.68
C LEU A 41 -5.52 0.32 -28.89
N LEU A 42 -4.30 0.61 -28.42
CA LEU A 42 -3.63 1.89 -28.72
C LEU A 42 -3.35 2.06 -30.22
N GLY A 43 -2.90 0.99 -30.88
CA GLY A 43 -2.71 0.98 -32.34
C GLY A 43 -4.02 1.21 -33.10
N TRP A 44 -5.11 0.59 -32.66
CA TRP A 44 -6.44 0.85 -33.21
C TRP A 44 -6.89 2.30 -33.01
N ALA A 45 -6.71 2.85 -31.81
CA ALA A 45 -7.07 4.23 -31.50
C ALA A 45 -6.31 5.22 -32.39
N ALA A 46 -5.01 5.00 -32.62
CA ALA A 46 -4.21 5.82 -33.54
C ALA A 46 -4.75 5.77 -34.98
N LEU A 47 -5.19 4.59 -35.43
CA LEU A 47 -5.80 4.41 -36.75
C LEU A 47 -7.15 5.15 -36.88
N VAL A 48 -8.00 5.08 -35.84
CA VAL A 48 -9.27 5.82 -35.76
C VAL A 48 -9.02 7.33 -35.80
N ILE A 49 -8.11 7.83 -34.96
CA ILE A 49 -7.76 9.25 -34.89
C ILE A 49 -7.22 9.74 -36.25
N GLY A 50 -6.30 8.99 -36.86
CA GLY A 50 -5.75 9.31 -38.17
C GLY A 50 -6.81 9.37 -39.27
N PHE A 51 -7.77 8.43 -39.26
CA PHE A 51 -8.88 8.43 -40.21
C PHE A 51 -9.83 9.63 -40.00
N LEU A 52 -10.16 9.97 -38.75
CA LEU A 52 -10.99 11.13 -38.43
C LEU A 52 -10.33 12.44 -38.85
N ILE A 53 -9.01 12.60 -38.59
CA ILE A 53 -8.24 13.76 -39.04
C ILE A 53 -8.25 13.84 -40.57
N TRP A 54 -8.03 12.73 -41.25
CA TRP A 54 -8.06 12.68 -42.71
C TRP A 54 -9.41 13.09 -43.30
N LEU A 55 -10.54 12.65 -42.70
CA LEU A 55 -11.88 13.08 -43.13
C LEU A 55 -12.06 14.60 -43.00
N VAL A 56 -11.61 15.17 -41.89
CA VAL A 56 -11.69 16.62 -41.65
C VAL A 56 -10.83 17.39 -42.67
N ILE A 57 -9.61 16.94 -42.96
CA ILE A 57 -8.72 17.59 -43.94
C ILE A 57 -9.27 17.47 -45.36
N ARG A 58 -9.76 16.28 -45.75
CA ARG A 58 -10.23 15.99 -47.10
C ARG A 58 -11.50 16.76 -47.45
N ASP A 59 -12.49 16.70 -46.55
CA ASP A 59 -13.85 17.18 -46.85
C ASP A 59 -14.07 18.61 -46.33
N GLY A 60 -13.18 19.15 -45.48
CA GLY A 60 -13.25 20.52 -44.95
C GLY A 60 -14.26 20.69 -43.80
N LEU A 61 -14.57 21.93 -43.43
CA LEU A 61 -15.54 22.24 -42.36
C LEU A 61 -16.99 22.25 -42.90
N VAL A 62 -17.53 21.07 -43.16
CA VAL A 62 -18.93 20.85 -43.59
C VAL A 62 -19.73 20.22 -42.46
N ALA A 63 -21.06 20.37 -42.46
CA ALA A 63 -21.93 19.87 -41.39
C ALA A 63 -21.79 18.36 -41.10
N SER A 64 -21.42 17.56 -42.11
CA SER A 64 -21.14 16.11 -41.97
C SER A 64 -19.89 15.80 -41.12
N ASN A 65 -18.99 16.76 -40.96
CA ASN A 65 -17.74 16.61 -40.20
C ASN A 65 -17.86 17.04 -38.74
N ILE A 66 -19.03 17.53 -38.31
CA ILE A 66 -19.29 17.90 -36.90
C ILE A 66 -19.10 16.70 -35.97
N LEU A 67 -19.56 15.52 -36.37
CA LEU A 67 -19.43 14.31 -35.55
C LEU A 67 -17.95 13.84 -35.43
N PRO A 68 -17.17 13.70 -36.53
CA PRO A 68 -15.72 13.48 -36.46
C PRO A 68 -14.97 14.50 -35.60
N LEU A 69 -15.29 15.79 -35.73
CA LEU A 69 -14.67 16.86 -34.94
C LEU A 69 -15.02 16.76 -33.46
N ALA A 70 -16.27 16.44 -33.12
CA ALA A 70 -16.69 16.24 -31.74
C ALA A 70 -15.98 15.03 -31.10
N ILE A 71 -15.81 13.94 -31.84
CA ILE A 71 -15.06 12.76 -31.37
C ILE A 71 -13.59 13.11 -31.15
N LEU A 72 -12.94 13.77 -32.12
CA LEU A 72 -11.56 14.21 -31.99
C LEU A 72 -11.37 15.18 -30.81
N GLY A 73 -12.24 16.18 -30.68
CA GLY A 73 -12.21 17.13 -29.57
C GLY A 73 -12.37 16.43 -28.22
N SER A 74 -13.29 15.47 -28.12
CA SER A 74 -13.48 14.68 -26.90
C SER A 74 -12.24 13.84 -26.56
N LEU A 75 -11.59 13.24 -27.56
CA LEU A 75 -10.36 12.47 -27.36
C LEU A 75 -9.19 13.35 -26.91
N VAL A 76 -9.04 14.55 -27.47
CA VAL A 76 -8.02 15.51 -27.02
C VAL A 76 -8.29 15.98 -25.60
N CYS A 77 -9.53 16.34 -25.26
CA CYS A 77 -9.88 16.71 -23.89
C CYS A 77 -9.62 15.56 -22.90
N ALA A 78 -9.97 14.32 -23.26
CA ALA A 78 -9.71 13.15 -22.44
C ALA A 78 -8.20 12.90 -22.26
N ALA A 79 -7.41 13.01 -23.34
CA ALA A 79 -5.96 12.84 -23.28
C ALA A 79 -5.27 13.93 -22.44
N LEU A 80 -5.69 15.19 -22.57
CA LEU A 80 -5.18 16.29 -21.76
C LEU A 80 -5.57 16.13 -20.29
N TRP A 81 -6.80 15.69 -20.02
CA TRP A 81 -7.26 15.42 -18.66
C TRP A 81 -6.45 14.29 -18.01
N TRP A 82 -6.34 13.13 -18.68
CA TRP A 82 -5.59 11.98 -18.18
C TRP A 82 -4.09 12.25 -18.07
N GLY A 83 -3.48 12.86 -19.09
CA GLY A 83 -2.07 13.21 -19.07
C GLY A 83 -1.74 14.27 -18.02
N GLY A 84 -2.61 15.28 -17.90
CA GLY A 84 -2.47 16.33 -16.89
C GLY A 84 -2.66 15.82 -15.47
N SER A 85 -3.66 14.99 -15.22
CA SER A 85 -3.89 14.40 -13.90
C SER A 85 -2.77 13.44 -13.50
N TRP A 86 -2.30 12.60 -14.42
CA TRP A 86 -1.16 11.71 -14.19
C TRP A 86 0.12 12.51 -13.91
N TRP A 87 0.41 13.54 -14.69
CA TRP A 87 1.59 14.40 -14.46
C TRP A 87 1.53 15.12 -13.11
N LEU A 88 0.36 15.62 -12.72
CA LEU A 88 0.17 16.25 -11.41
C LEU A 88 0.38 15.24 -10.27
N GLN A 89 -0.15 14.02 -10.41
CA GLN A 89 0.05 12.94 -9.44
C GLN A 89 1.52 12.54 -9.34
N GLU A 90 2.20 12.33 -10.46
CA GLU A 90 3.61 11.95 -10.49
C GLU A 90 4.52 13.04 -9.89
N ASN A 91 4.22 14.32 -10.15
CA ASN A 91 4.94 15.43 -9.54
C ASN A 91 4.67 15.58 -8.04
N ALA A 92 3.48 15.22 -7.55
CA ALA A 92 3.22 15.15 -6.12
C ALA A 92 3.99 13.97 -5.50
N CYS A 93 3.92 12.80 -6.14
CA CYS A 93 4.58 11.56 -5.71
C CYS A 93 6.11 11.74 -5.60
N SER A 94 6.75 12.30 -6.63
CA SER A 94 8.19 12.53 -6.66
C SER A 94 8.66 13.56 -5.62
N ARG A 95 7.88 14.63 -5.39
CA ARG A 95 8.19 15.60 -4.33
C ARG A 95 8.09 15.00 -2.94
N ASP A 96 7.05 14.21 -2.72
CA ASP A 96 6.82 13.55 -1.44
C ASP A 96 7.88 12.47 -1.15
N ALA A 97 8.26 11.65 -2.14
CA ALA A 97 9.39 10.73 -2.00
C ALA A 97 10.71 11.46 -1.71
N ALA A 98 11.00 12.56 -2.44
CA ALA A 98 12.20 13.35 -2.21
C ALA A 98 12.26 13.97 -0.81
N PHE A 99 11.11 14.27 -0.20
CA PHE A 99 11.05 14.74 1.19
C PHE A 99 11.51 13.66 2.18
N TYR A 100 11.01 12.42 2.07
CA TYR A 100 11.43 11.34 2.96
C TYR A 100 12.88 10.90 2.71
N ASP A 101 13.34 10.91 1.45
CA ASP A 101 14.75 10.72 1.11
C ASP A 101 15.64 11.78 1.77
N ALA A 102 15.21 13.05 1.76
CA ALA A 102 15.93 14.15 2.39
C ALA A 102 15.94 14.03 3.92
N ILE A 103 14.82 13.64 4.55
CA ILE A 103 14.77 13.39 6.00
C ILE A 103 15.73 12.24 6.37
N ALA A 104 15.76 11.16 5.59
CA ALA A 104 16.65 10.04 5.84
C ALA A 104 18.13 10.44 5.79
N ALA A 105 18.50 11.30 4.84
CA ALA A 105 19.86 11.83 4.72
C ALA A 105 20.20 12.90 5.79
N ALA A 106 19.21 13.52 6.42
CA ALA A 106 19.42 14.57 7.40
C ALA A 106 19.77 14.01 8.79
N PRO A 107 20.63 14.72 9.56
CA PRO A 107 20.84 14.44 10.99
C PRO A 107 19.55 14.57 11.80
N LEU A 108 19.40 13.79 12.87
CA LEU A 108 18.18 13.75 13.69
C LEU A 108 17.76 15.14 14.18
N GLU A 109 18.71 15.98 14.60
CA GLU A 109 18.46 17.33 15.10
C GLU A 109 17.88 18.29 14.05
N GLN A 110 18.01 17.99 12.76
CA GLN A 110 17.47 18.80 11.66
C GLN A 110 16.10 18.31 11.19
N ARG A 111 15.72 17.06 11.49
CA ARG A 111 14.49 16.45 10.99
C ARG A 111 13.24 17.19 11.48
N ALA A 112 13.21 17.63 12.74
CA ALA A 112 12.08 18.40 13.28
C ALA A 112 11.81 19.67 12.46
N ALA A 113 12.84 20.47 12.19
CA ALA A 113 12.71 21.68 11.39
C ALA A 113 12.27 21.41 9.94
N MET A 114 12.61 20.24 9.39
CA MET A 114 12.15 19.83 8.06
C MET A 114 10.67 19.45 8.06
N VAL A 115 10.20 18.74 9.08
CA VAL A 115 8.80 18.30 9.20
C VAL A 115 7.87 19.48 9.54
N GLU A 116 8.35 20.47 10.30
CA GLU A 116 7.61 21.70 10.63
C GLU A 116 7.46 22.70 9.47
N ASP A 117 8.22 22.56 8.38
CA ASP A 117 8.07 23.42 7.22
C ASP A 117 6.69 23.20 6.58
N ALA A 118 5.86 24.25 6.56
CA ALA A 118 4.48 24.21 6.06
C ALA A 118 4.32 23.75 4.60
N ARG A 119 5.42 23.66 3.82
CA ARG A 119 5.40 23.03 2.48
C ARG A 119 5.30 21.51 2.55
N ASN A 120 5.63 20.92 3.68
CA ASN A 120 5.59 19.50 3.94
C ASN A 120 4.34 19.20 4.80
N ASN A 121 3.61 18.16 4.44
CA ASN A 121 2.44 17.75 5.19
C ASN A 121 2.40 16.23 5.29
N PRO A 122 2.92 15.63 6.38
CA PRO A 122 2.91 14.19 6.57
C PRO A 122 1.50 13.57 6.50
N ALA A 123 0.44 14.34 6.76
CA ALA A 123 -0.94 13.87 6.68
C ALA A 123 -1.42 13.55 5.25
N GLU A 124 -0.79 14.13 4.23
CA GLU A 124 -1.13 13.94 2.81
C GLU A 124 -0.11 13.05 2.08
N ILE A 125 0.50 12.10 2.81
CA ILE A 125 1.49 11.17 2.25
C ILE A 125 0.93 10.42 1.03
N THR A 126 1.65 10.52 -0.08
CA THR A 126 1.37 9.81 -1.32
C THR A 126 1.90 8.37 -1.26
N ARG A 127 1.58 7.57 -2.28
CA ARG A 127 2.15 6.23 -2.40
C ARG A 127 3.69 6.25 -2.44
N CYS A 128 4.29 7.14 -3.22
CA CYS A 128 5.76 7.19 -3.35
C CYS A 128 6.44 7.65 -2.07
N GLY A 129 5.86 8.62 -1.35
CA GLY A 129 6.38 9.01 -0.04
C GLY A 129 6.32 7.88 0.95
N ARG A 130 5.24 7.08 0.96
CA ARG A 130 5.14 5.88 1.79
C ARG A 130 6.18 4.83 1.43
N ASP A 131 6.40 4.58 0.15
CA ASP A 131 7.40 3.63 -0.32
C ASP A 131 8.82 4.08 0.11
N SER A 132 9.14 5.37 -0.01
CA SER A 132 10.41 5.94 0.47
C SER A 132 10.53 5.90 2.01
N LEU A 133 9.48 6.26 2.74
CA LEU A 133 9.43 6.20 4.20
C LEU A 133 9.71 4.77 4.70
N VAL A 134 9.04 3.76 4.12
CA VAL A 134 9.25 2.36 4.47
C VAL A 134 10.63 1.88 4.05
N TYR A 135 11.14 2.33 2.90
CA TYR A 135 12.47 1.98 2.44
C TYR A 135 13.58 2.45 3.41
N HIS A 136 13.49 3.68 3.93
CA HIS A 136 14.52 4.24 4.81
C HIS A 136 14.32 3.96 6.29
N PHE A 137 13.06 3.89 6.75
CA PHE A 137 12.74 3.80 8.18
C PHE A 137 11.91 2.55 8.54
N GLY A 138 11.56 1.72 7.56
CA GLY A 138 10.99 0.41 7.81
C GLY A 138 12.03 -0.54 8.38
N ARG A 139 11.57 -1.51 9.16
CA ARG A 139 12.39 -2.63 9.62
C ARG A 139 12.29 -3.76 8.59
N ASP A 140 13.41 -4.32 8.14
CA ASP A 140 13.41 -5.62 7.45
C ASP A 140 13.43 -6.73 8.51
N LEU A 141 12.58 -7.73 8.36
CA LEU A 141 12.52 -8.88 9.25
C LEU A 141 13.86 -9.66 9.24
N PHE A 142 14.50 -9.78 8.08
CA PHE A 142 15.69 -10.62 7.89
C PHE A 142 17.02 -9.87 7.99
N ASP A 143 16.98 -8.54 7.96
CA ASP A 143 18.13 -7.65 8.12
C ASP A 143 17.79 -6.50 9.09
N SER A 144 17.38 -6.87 10.30
CA SER A 144 16.89 -5.89 11.28
C SER A 144 18.01 -5.21 12.05
N LEU A 145 17.81 -3.93 12.35
CA LEU A 145 18.64 -3.21 13.32
C LEU A 145 18.62 -3.92 14.68
N ALA A 146 19.79 -3.96 15.33
CA ALA A 146 19.86 -4.49 16.69
C ALA A 146 18.97 -3.66 17.63
N VAL A 147 18.09 -4.34 18.37
CA VAL A 147 17.20 -3.71 19.36
C VAL A 147 18.05 -2.91 20.35
N GLY A 148 17.72 -1.64 20.52
CA GLY A 148 18.45 -0.72 21.41
C GLY A 148 19.72 -0.10 20.81
N SER A 149 20.04 -0.35 19.54
CA SER A 149 21.11 0.38 18.83
C SER A 149 20.77 1.86 18.65
N THR A 150 21.78 2.71 18.44
CA THR A 150 21.56 4.14 18.14
C THR A 150 20.71 4.34 16.89
N ALA A 151 20.97 3.55 15.85
CA ALA A 151 20.20 3.57 14.61
C ALA A 151 18.70 3.25 14.84
N GLU A 152 18.40 2.26 15.69
CA GLU A 152 17.02 1.92 16.04
C GLU A 152 16.32 3.05 16.82
N HIS A 153 17.03 3.68 17.76
CA HIS A 153 16.50 4.83 18.50
C HIS A 153 16.23 6.03 17.57
N GLU A 154 17.14 6.34 16.66
CA GLU A 154 16.96 7.43 15.69
C GLU A 154 15.80 7.15 14.73
N ARG A 155 15.65 5.89 14.29
CA ARG A 155 14.55 5.44 13.44
C ARG A 155 13.20 5.63 14.15
N LEU A 156 13.06 5.12 15.38
CA LEU A 156 11.83 5.27 16.17
C LEU A 156 11.53 6.72 16.53
N ALA A 157 12.55 7.52 16.84
CA ALA A 157 12.39 8.97 17.08
C ALA A 157 11.87 9.70 15.83
N THR A 158 12.30 9.28 14.65
CA THR A 158 11.82 9.84 13.37
C THR A 158 10.38 9.46 13.11
N TRP A 159 9.99 8.20 13.37
CA TRP A 159 8.59 7.77 13.30
C TRP A 159 7.70 8.55 14.27
N ALA A 160 8.12 8.71 15.53
CA ALA A 160 7.38 9.49 16.52
C ALA A 160 7.16 10.93 16.04
N LEU A 161 8.23 11.60 15.59
CA LEU A 161 8.15 12.96 15.03
C LEU A 161 7.14 13.06 13.89
N LEU A 162 7.19 12.13 12.93
CA LEU A 162 6.27 12.14 11.78
C LEU A 162 4.81 11.91 12.20
N LEU A 163 4.56 10.98 13.13
CA LEU A 163 3.22 10.69 13.67
C LEU A 163 2.66 11.89 14.45
N GLU A 164 3.49 12.56 15.26
CA GLU A 164 3.14 13.80 15.96
C GLU A 164 2.73 14.90 14.97
N HIS A 165 3.38 14.94 13.80
CA HIS A 165 3.12 15.93 12.74
C HIS A 165 2.10 15.45 11.70
N GLY A 166 1.26 14.50 12.08
CA GLY A 166 0.06 14.14 11.33
C GLY A 166 0.23 13.02 10.32
N LEU A 167 1.38 12.33 10.28
CA LEU A 167 1.51 11.09 9.50
C LEU A 167 0.40 10.13 9.96
N PRO A 168 -0.44 9.60 9.05
CA PRO A 168 -1.54 8.76 9.44
C PRO A 168 -1.02 7.39 9.92
N ALA A 169 -1.46 6.94 11.09
CA ALA A 169 -1.24 5.57 11.55
C ALA A 169 -2.22 4.60 10.86
N ASP A 170 -2.27 4.60 9.53
CA ASP A 170 -3.24 3.83 8.76
C ASP A 170 -2.93 2.32 8.70
N ASP A 171 -3.89 1.52 8.24
CA ASP A 171 -3.78 0.06 8.26
C ASP A 171 -2.58 -0.47 7.48
N PRO A 172 -2.21 0.04 6.29
CA PRO A 172 -1.03 -0.47 5.59
C PRO A 172 0.29 -0.28 6.35
N ILE A 173 0.51 0.87 6.99
CA ILE A 173 1.72 1.09 7.82
C ILE A 173 1.70 0.15 9.02
N PHE A 174 0.55 0.00 9.67
CA PHE A 174 0.37 -0.92 10.80
C PHE A 174 0.62 -2.38 10.41
N HIS A 175 0.06 -2.83 9.29
CA HIS A 175 0.29 -4.17 8.75
C HIS A 175 1.76 -4.41 8.41
N GLY A 176 2.45 -3.44 7.83
CA GLY A 176 3.89 -3.51 7.56
C GLY A 176 4.71 -3.70 8.83
N ALA A 177 4.45 -2.87 9.86
CA ALA A 177 5.14 -2.96 11.15
C ALA A 177 4.96 -4.35 11.80
N VAL A 178 3.74 -4.90 11.79
CA VAL A 178 3.47 -6.23 12.35
C VAL A 178 4.11 -7.33 11.50
N ASN A 179 4.05 -7.25 10.17
CA ASN A 179 4.68 -8.23 9.28
C ASN A 179 6.19 -8.36 9.51
N ASN A 180 6.83 -7.25 9.88
CA ASN A 180 8.27 -7.16 10.11
C ASN A 180 8.64 -7.29 11.60
N ALA A 181 7.71 -7.72 12.44
CA ALA A 181 7.88 -7.87 13.88
C ALA A 181 8.45 -6.61 14.56
N ASP A 182 8.05 -5.43 14.09
CA ASP A 182 8.54 -4.14 14.57
C ASP A 182 7.75 -3.68 15.80
N SER A 183 8.04 -4.30 16.96
CA SER A 183 7.36 -4.01 18.22
C SER A 183 7.45 -2.54 18.64
N GLY A 184 8.58 -1.87 18.35
CA GLY A 184 8.79 -0.45 18.63
C GLY A 184 7.85 0.44 17.82
N LEU A 185 7.77 0.24 16.50
CA LEU A 185 6.86 1.00 15.64
C LEU A 185 5.39 0.67 15.94
N VAL A 186 5.07 -0.60 16.19
CA VAL A 186 3.71 -1.02 16.57
C VAL A 186 3.22 -0.28 17.81
N ARG A 187 4.07 -0.12 18.83
CA ARG A 187 3.73 0.67 20.02
C ARG A 187 3.34 2.11 19.66
N LEU A 188 4.20 2.80 18.90
CA LEU A 188 3.96 4.19 18.47
C LEU A 188 2.66 4.33 17.68
N LEU A 189 2.38 3.40 16.78
CA LEU A 189 1.16 3.43 15.96
C LEU A 189 -0.11 3.22 16.78
N ILE A 190 -0.09 2.36 17.82
CA ILE A 190 -1.24 2.19 18.70
C ILE A 190 -1.45 3.41 19.56
N GLU A 191 -0.39 3.92 20.19
CA GLU A 191 -0.45 5.14 21.01
C GLU A 191 -1.07 6.28 20.21
N LYS A 192 -0.59 6.48 18.97
CA LYS A 192 -1.17 7.45 18.02
C LYS A 192 -2.66 7.20 17.74
N ARG A 193 -3.07 5.95 17.49
CA ARG A 193 -4.49 5.61 17.23
C ARG A 193 -5.38 5.82 18.45
N LEU A 194 -4.87 5.53 19.65
CA LEU A 194 -5.57 5.76 20.91
C LEU A 194 -5.75 7.26 21.17
N ASP A 195 -4.71 8.06 20.93
CA ASP A 195 -4.75 9.52 21.06
C ASP A 195 -5.77 10.16 20.11
N GLU A 196 -5.89 9.62 18.89
CA GLU A 196 -6.88 10.05 17.90
C GLU A 196 -8.27 9.44 18.13
N ASN A 197 -8.46 8.66 19.19
CA ASN A 197 -9.72 8.01 19.57
C ASN A 197 -10.31 7.15 18.43
N HIS A 198 -9.46 6.42 17.70
CA HIS A 198 -9.91 5.50 16.66
C HIS A 198 -10.76 4.39 17.27
N PRO A 199 -11.95 4.10 16.71
CA PRO A 199 -12.86 3.09 17.25
C PRO A 199 -12.28 1.67 17.23
N GLU A 200 -11.29 1.42 16.39
CA GLU A 200 -10.56 0.15 16.32
C GLU A 200 -9.05 0.38 16.36
N ALA A 201 -8.55 0.90 17.49
CA ALA A 201 -7.12 1.17 17.70
C ALA A 201 -6.23 -0.06 17.48
N ILE A 202 -6.73 -1.27 17.82
CA ILE A 202 -6.06 -2.56 17.57
C ILE A 202 -6.98 -3.42 16.69
N PRO A 203 -6.74 -3.50 15.37
CA PRO A 203 -7.59 -4.27 14.46
C PRO A 203 -7.51 -5.79 14.68
N SER A 204 -8.63 -6.51 14.54
CA SER A 204 -8.65 -7.98 14.71
C SER A 204 -7.65 -8.70 13.79
N GLY A 205 -7.51 -8.25 12.54
CA GLY A 205 -6.58 -8.83 11.57
C GLY A 205 -5.11 -8.65 11.97
N ILE A 206 -4.80 -7.56 12.68
CA ILE A 206 -3.48 -7.30 13.23
C ILE A 206 -3.16 -8.24 14.40
N VAL A 207 -4.13 -8.44 15.32
CA VAL A 207 -3.99 -9.42 16.40
C VAL A 207 -3.77 -10.82 15.83
N GLN A 208 -4.59 -11.23 14.86
CA GLN A 208 -4.46 -12.53 14.21
C GLN A 208 -3.10 -12.72 13.53
N LYS A 209 -2.60 -11.68 12.85
CA LYS A 209 -1.28 -11.71 12.22
C LYS A 209 -0.16 -11.82 13.24
N SER A 210 -0.26 -11.10 14.36
CA SER A 210 0.73 -11.13 15.44
C SER A 210 0.78 -12.51 16.10
N VAL A 211 -0.38 -13.11 16.41
CA VAL A 211 -0.46 -14.50 16.89
C VAL A 211 0.11 -15.47 15.86
N SER A 212 -0.18 -15.25 14.58
CA SER A 212 0.29 -16.11 13.50
C SER A 212 1.81 -16.03 13.26
N GLY A 213 2.45 -14.94 13.67
CA GLY A 213 3.91 -14.75 13.62
C GLY A 213 4.68 -15.47 14.73
N VAL A 214 4.01 -15.88 15.81
CA VAL A 214 4.64 -16.59 16.93
C VAL A 214 4.94 -18.04 16.53
N GLU A 215 6.22 -18.36 16.33
CA GLU A 215 6.70 -19.69 15.94
C GLU A 215 7.52 -20.30 17.07
N MET A 216 6.94 -21.22 17.84
CA MET A 216 7.62 -21.87 18.96
C MET A 216 8.53 -23.03 18.51
N ASN A 217 8.40 -23.51 17.26
CA ASN A 217 9.32 -24.51 16.71
C ASN A 217 10.70 -23.89 16.42
N PRO A 218 11.79 -24.33 17.09
CA PRO A 218 13.12 -23.76 16.89
C PRO A 218 13.67 -23.91 15.47
N ASP A 219 13.20 -24.90 14.71
CA ASP A 219 13.60 -25.13 13.32
C ASP A 219 12.75 -24.32 12.31
N GLY A 220 11.77 -23.56 12.80
CA GLY A 220 10.88 -22.75 11.98
C GLY A 220 11.58 -21.51 11.43
N PRO A 221 11.29 -21.09 10.18
CA PRO A 221 11.95 -19.95 9.54
C PRO A 221 11.68 -18.61 10.23
N TYR A 222 10.67 -18.53 11.10
CA TYR A 222 10.28 -17.33 11.84
C TYR A 222 10.58 -17.40 13.35
N HIS A 223 11.17 -18.49 13.84
CA HIS A 223 11.42 -18.67 15.28
C HIS A 223 12.28 -17.56 15.87
N ALA A 224 13.26 -17.07 15.10
CA ALA A 224 14.14 -15.97 15.50
C ALA A 224 13.39 -14.67 15.84
N HIS A 225 12.16 -14.50 15.35
CA HIS A 225 11.33 -13.31 15.55
C HIS A 225 10.20 -13.53 16.55
N THR A 226 10.10 -14.72 17.13
CA THR A 226 9.05 -15.05 18.10
C THR A 226 9.05 -14.11 19.29
N SER A 227 10.23 -13.71 19.80
CA SER A 227 10.32 -12.73 20.90
C SER A 227 9.68 -11.40 20.55
N ASP A 228 9.85 -10.92 19.31
CA ASP A 228 9.32 -9.64 18.85
C ASP A 228 7.79 -9.71 18.66
N TYR A 229 7.26 -10.80 18.11
CA TYR A 229 5.82 -11.03 18.03
C TYR A 229 5.16 -11.18 19.41
N LEU A 230 5.83 -11.85 20.35
CA LEU A 230 5.36 -11.92 21.74
C LEU A 230 5.35 -10.54 22.40
N GLU A 231 6.35 -9.69 22.12
CA GLU A 231 6.38 -8.33 22.63
C GLU A 231 5.24 -7.47 22.05
N ILE A 232 4.93 -7.61 20.76
CA ILE A 232 3.75 -6.99 20.14
C ILE A 232 2.47 -7.40 20.87
N LEU A 233 2.30 -8.69 21.16
CA LEU A 233 1.11 -9.17 21.89
C LEU A 233 1.07 -8.62 23.32
N ARG A 234 2.20 -8.53 24.02
CA ARG A 234 2.28 -7.87 25.34
C ARG A 234 1.88 -6.40 25.27
N ILE A 235 2.32 -5.67 24.24
CA ILE A 235 1.91 -4.29 24.00
C ILE A 235 0.38 -4.22 23.83
N PHE A 236 -0.21 -5.11 23.05
CA PHE A 236 -1.65 -5.13 22.85
C PHE A 236 -2.40 -5.36 24.16
N PHE A 237 -1.98 -6.32 24.98
CA PHE A 237 -2.60 -6.60 26.29
C PHE A 237 -2.44 -5.43 27.25
N ALA A 238 -1.24 -4.82 27.31
CA ALA A 238 -0.99 -3.64 28.14
C ALA A 238 -1.88 -2.45 27.74
N LEU A 239 -2.25 -2.36 26.47
CA LEU A 239 -3.11 -1.32 25.91
C LEU A 239 -4.59 -1.73 25.83
N GLY A 240 -4.99 -2.81 26.52
CA GLY A 240 -6.38 -3.18 26.75
C GLY A 240 -7.00 -4.15 25.74
N LEU A 241 -6.19 -4.87 24.95
CA LEU A 241 -6.71 -6.01 24.17
C LEU A 241 -7.29 -7.06 25.10
N ASP A 242 -8.56 -7.40 24.91
CA ASP A 242 -9.21 -8.51 25.62
C ASP A 242 -8.68 -9.87 25.09
N PRO A 243 -8.07 -10.72 25.93
CA PRO A 243 -7.64 -12.06 25.52
C PRO A 243 -8.79 -12.98 25.11
N CYS A 244 -10.04 -12.69 25.49
CA CYS A 244 -11.24 -13.39 25.04
C CYS A 244 -11.80 -12.86 23.72
N ARG A 245 -11.21 -11.82 23.12
CA ARG A 245 -11.64 -11.32 21.81
C ARG A 245 -11.56 -12.44 20.78
N ARG A 246 -12.63 -12.61 19.99
CA ARG A 246 -12.72 -13.65 18.97
C ARG A 246 -11.94 -13.25 17.71
N LEU A 247 -11.07 -14.14 17.24
CA LEU A 247 -10.26 -14.03 16.02
C LEU A 247 -10.87 -14.92 14.91
N GLY A 248 -12.13 -14.66 14.56
CA GLY A 248 -12.83 -15.42 13.52
C GLY A 248 -12.95 -16.92 13.84
N ALA A 249 -12.44 -17.76 12.93
CA ALA A 249 -12.51 -19.23 13.03
C ALA A 249 -11.48 -19.82 14.02
N ASP A 250 -10.45 -19.05 14.37
CA ASP A 250 -9.34 -19.52 15.22
C ASP A 250 -9.69 -19.54 16.72
N GLY A 251 -10.91 -19.13 17.07
CA GLY A 251 -11.37 -19.05 18.45
C GLY A 251 -11.05 -17.69 19.08
N THR A 252 -10.78 -17.67 20.37
CA THR A 252 -10.32 -16.46 21.09
C THR A 252 -8.82 -16.24 20.92
N VAL A 253 -8.30 -15.04 21.22
CA VAL A 253 -6.85 -14.75 21.20
C VAL A 253 -6.10 -15.78 22.06
N ILE A 254 -6.57 -16.03 23.28
CA ILE A 254 -5.93 -16.98 24.20
C ILE A 254 -5.97 -18.43 23.68
N GLU A 255 -7.05 -18.86 23.03
CA GLU A 255 -7.11 -20.19 22.41
C GLU A 255 -6.12 -20.33 21.26
N ALA A 256 -6.01 -19.29 20.42
CA ALA A 256 -5.06 -19.29 19.30
C ALA A 256 -3.61 -19.31 19.78
N MET A 257 -3.29 -18.58 20.86
CA MET A 257 -1.96 -18.60 21.49
C MET A 257 -1.63 -19.95 22.14
N LYS A 258 -2.59 -20.57 22.85
CA LYS A 258 -2.41 -21.91 23.43
C LYS A 258 -2.13 -22.99 22.38
N ARG A 259 -2.78 -22.93 21.22
CA ARG A 259 -2.52 -23.86 20.10
C ARG A 259 -1.11 -23.73 19.52
N ARG A 260 -0.44 -22.62 19.80
CA ARG A 260 0.95 -22.34 19.37
C ARG A 260 1.96 -22.58 20.49
N ASP A 261 1.58 -23.23 21.58
CA ASP A 261 2.44 -23.55 22.71
C ASP A 261 3.11 -22.31 23.34
N VAL A 262 2.46 -21.15 23.25
CA VAL A 262 2.93 -19.92 23.90
C VAL A 262 2.80 -20.07 25.42
N PRO A 263 3.83 -19.75 26.22
CA PRO A 263 3.77 -19.93 27.66
C PRO A 263 2.80 -18.96 28.36
N ASP A 264 2.23 -19.43 29.47
CA ASP A 264 1.17 -18.73 30.21
C ASP A 264 1.61 -17.36 30.77
N ASP A 265 2.92 -17.15 30.96
CA ASP A 265 3.50 -15.91 31.49
C ASP A 265 3.28 -14.71 30.57
N VAL A 266 3.09 -14.92 29.27
CA VAL A 266 2.78 -13.87 28.29
C VAL A 266 1.41 -13.21 28.57
N TRP A 267 0.49 -13.92 29.23
CA TRP A 267 -0.81 -13.39 29.65
C TRP A 267 -1.03 -13.43 31.18
N GLN A 268 0.03 -13.57 31.97
CA GLN A 268 -0.06 -13.44 33.43
C GLN A 268 -0.39 -11.99 33.81
N GLY A 269 -1.51 -11.80 34.53
CA GLY A 269 -2.05 -10.48 34.91
C GLY A 269 -3.45 -10.23 34.37
N THR A 270 -3.86 -10.97 33.34
CA THR A 270 -5.25 -11.04 32.88
C THR A 270 -5.91 -12.28 33.49
N SER A 271 -6.84 -12.09 34.43
CA SER A 271 -7.63 -13.18 35.02
C SER A 271 -8.66 -13.67 33.99
N VAL A 272 -8.27 -14.56 33.10
CA VAL A 272 -9.12 -14.91 31.96
C VAL A 272 -9.71 -16.31 32.10
N HIS A 273 -10.96 -16.36 32.53
CA HIS A 273 -11.88 -17.42 32.14
C HIS A 273 -12.75 -16.87 31.03
N CYS A 274 -12.42 -17.21 29.78
CA CYS A 274 -13.34 -16.95 28.67
C CYS A 274 -14.48 -17.96 28.82
N GLU A 275 -15.66 -17.49 29.24
CA GLU A 275 -16.85 -18.33 29.20
C GLU A 275 -17.09 -18.76 27.74
N THR A 276 -17.05 -20.06 27.49
CA THR A 276 -17.39 -20.65 26.20
C THR A 276 -18.88 -20.45 25.98
N SER A 277 -19.27 -19.44 25.19
CA SER A 277 -20.61 -19.30 24.64
C SER A 277 -20.74 -19.97 23.28
#